data_AF-A0A6F8T2I7-F1
#
_entry.id   AF-A0A6F8T2I7-F1
#
_cell.length_a   1.000
_cell.length_b   1.000
_cell.length_c   1.000
_cell.angle_alpha   90.00
_cell.angle_beta   90.00
_cell.angle_gamma   90.00
#
_symmetry.space_group_name_H-M   'P 1'
#
loop_
_entity.id
_entity.type
_entity.pdbx_description
1 polymer ?
#
loop_
_entity_poly.entity_id
_entity_poly.type
_entity_poly.pdbx_seq_one_letter_code
_entity_poly.pdbx_strand_id
1 'polypeptide(L)'
;MNIITKKRSLTISLVLLVGLLSTHGLAARQKNSDDQAQTKDNARFPIGCRAVGYQQSLKIISLFPGKEGALQSMYFFFNKLPETVSLYQMREKNSEYSTRYNHTIRGNSWAVLATGEPLVKFICTLGDGKSSYGKIVDCAETIKICEYVNVKFGLNNKGNFWIVDSNTRNGAVNQVVHYGIIPGV
;
A
#
# COMPACT_ATOMS: atom_id res chain seq x y z
N MET A 1 30.43 -89.87 25.46
CA MET A 1 29.20 -89.87 26.27
C MET A 1 28.12 -89.07 25.52
N ASN A 2 27.02 -89.76 25.20
CA ASN A 2 25.62 -89.32 25.00
C ASN A 2 25.25 -88.13 24.08
N ILE A 3 24.77 -88.48 22.88
CA ILE A 3 23.44 -88.27 22.24
C ILE A 3 22.46 -87.25 22.88
N ILE A 4 21.84 -86.38 22.03
CA ILE A 4 20.39 -86.10 21.81
C ILE A 4 20.23 -84.73 21.09
N THR A 5 20.07 -84.62 19.76
CA THR A 5 18.86 -84.56 18.87
C THR A 5 17.77 -83.47 19.08
N LYS A 6 17.41 -82.81 17.95
CA LYS A 6 16.14 -82.13 17.53
C LYS A 6 15.84 -80.73 18.14
N LYS A 7 15.29 -79.72 17.43
CA LYS A 7 14.36 -79.66 16.27
C LYS A 7 14.33 -78.24 15.63
N ARG A 8 13.97 -78.17 14.34
CA ARG A 8 13.59 -76.95 13.58
C ARG A 8 12.25 -76.35 14.04
N SER A 9 12.13 -75.02 13.98
CA SER A 9 10.89 -74.22 13.79
C SER A 9 11.32 -72.81 13.35
N LEU A 10 11.32 -72.46 12.06
CA LEU A 10 10.27 -71.81 11.27
C LEU A 10 9.66 -70.50 11.87
N THR A 11 9.81 -69.41 11.10
CA THR A 11 8.91 -68.21 10.96
C THR A 11 8.80 -67.24 12.17
N ILE A 12 8.71 -65.90 12.08
CA ILE A 12 8.31 -64.90 11.06
C ILE A 12 9.01 -63.55 11.41
N SER A 13 9.42 -62.79 10.40
CA SER A 13 9.84 -61.39 10.47
C SER A 13 8.67 -60.46 10.86
N LEU A 14 8.90 -59.47 11.73
CA LEU A 14 8.18 -58.20 11.62
C LEU A 14 9.02 -57.05 12.22
N VAL A 15 9.60 -56.27 11.31
CA VAL A 15 10.22 -54.97 11.57
C VAL A 15 9.11 -53.95 11.78
N LEU A 16 9.07 -53.30 12.94
CA LEU A 16 8.22 -52.14 13.21
C LEU A 16 9.10 -50.90 13.36
N LEU A 17 9.34 -50.23 12.23
CA LEU A 17 9.88 -48.88 12.14
C LEU A 17 8.76 -47.99 11.57
N VAL A 18 8.07 -47.26 12.45
CA VAL A 18 7.16 -46.15 12.12
C VAL A 18 7.41 -45.14 13.24
N GLY A 19 8.01 -43.97 13.03
CA GLY A 19 7.69 -42.97 12.03
C GLY A 19 7.20 -41.73 12.78
N LEU A 20 8.11 -41.03 13.48
CA LEU A 20 7.84 -39.75 14.13
C LEU A 20 7.66 -38.68 13.04
N LEU A 21 6.42 -38.51 12.58
CA LEU A 21 6.00 -37.38 11.75
C LEU A 21 5.62 -36.21 12.66
N SER A 22 6.57 -35.31 12.86
CA SER A 22 6.33 -34.00 13.49
C SER A 22 5.49 -33.13 12.55
N THR A 23 4.18 -33.11 12.76
CA THR A 23 3.27 -32.20 12.05
C THR A 23 3.57 -30.76 12.44
N HIS A 24 4.20 -30.02 11.53
CA HIS A 24 4.32 -28.57 11.63
C HIS A 24 2.95 -28.00 11.28
N GLY A 25 2.17 -27.66 12.31
CA GLY A 25 0.91 -26.94 12.17
C GLY A 25 1.15 -25.55 11.59
N LEU A 26 1.01 -25.40 10.27
CA LEU A 26 0.83 -24.10 9.62
C LEU A 26 -0.54 -23.55 10.06
N ALA A 27 -0.52 -22.65 11.04
CA ALA A 27 -1.69 -21.87 11.41
C ALA A 27 -2.08 -20.96 10.24
N ALA A 28 -3.08 -21.37 9.46
CA ALA A 28 -3.74 -20.51 8.49
C ALA A 28 -4.53 -19.43 9.26
N ARG A 29 -4.08 -18.17 9.19
CA ARG A 29 -4.85 -17.01 9.70
C ARG A 29 -6.14 -16.89 8.88
N GLN A 30 -7.27 -17.34 9.43
CA GLN A 30 -8.60 -16.99 8.93
C GLN A 30 -8.77 -15.47 9.07
N LYS A 31 -8.80 -14.76 7.93
CA LYS A 31 -9.05 -13.32 7.88
C LYS A 31 -10.53 -13.10 8.23
N ASN A 32 -10.81 -12.55 9.41
CA ASN A 32 -12.17 -12.33 9.91
C ASN A 32 -13.00 -11.49 8.93
N SER A 33 -14.29 -11.79 8.83
CA SER A 33 -15.26 -11.08 7.99
C SER A 33 -15.34 -9.58 8.30
N ASP A 34 -15.17 -9.21 9.57
CA ASP A 34 -15.20 -7.81 10.02
C ASP A 34 -13.98 -7.02 9.50
N ASP A 35 -12.78 -7.62 9.52
CA ASP A 35 -11.56 -7.02 8.97
C ASP A 35 -11.70 -6.77 7.45
N GLN A 36 -12.38 -7.67 6.75
CA GLN A 36 -12.64 -7.50 5.32
C GLN A 36 -13.64 -6.37 5.04
N ALA A 37 -14.71 -6.27 5.84
CA ALA A 37 -15.69 -5.19 5.71
C ALA A 37 -15.05 -3.82 5.99
N GLN A 38 -14.23 -3.72 7.04
CA GLN A 38 -13.52 -2.50 7.39
C GLN A 38 -12.50 -2.09 6.32
N THR A 39 -11.76 -3.05 5.75
CA THR A 39 -10.83 -2.79 4.64
C THR A 39 -11.56 -2.27 3.41
N LYS A 40 -12.73 -2.85 3.08
CA LYS A 40 -13.55 -2.41 1.95
C LYS A 40 -14.12 -1.01 2.14
N ASP A 41 -14.61 -0.67 3.33
CA ASP A 41 -15.06 0.69 3.61
C ASP A 41 -13.90 1.68 3.53
N ASN A 42 -12.76 1.32 4.12
CA ASN A 42 -11.56 2.15 4.08
C ASN A 42 -11.10 2.45 2.65
N ALA A 43 -11.28 1.54 1.69
CA ALA A 43 -10.89 1.74 0.30
C ALA A 43 -11.81 2.68 -0.53
N ARG A 44 -12.97 3.09 0.00
CA ARG A 44 -13.87 4.03 -0.68
C ARG A 44 -13.26 5.43 -0.72
N PHE A 45 -13.58 6.20 -1.76
CA PHE A 45 -13.13 7.58 -1.80
C PHE A 45 -13.73 8.38 -0.65
N PRO A 46 -12.97 9.33 -0.07
CA PRO A 46 -13.54 10.37 0.78
C PRO A 46 -14.69 11.09 0.08
N ILE A 47 -15.69 11.53 0.86
CA ILE A 47 -16.78 12.35 0.36
C ILE A 47 -16.21 13.61 -0.28
N GLY A 48 -16.69 13.99 -1.48
CA GLY A 48 -16.21 15.17 -2.21
C GLY A 48 -14.95 14.94 -3.07
N CYS A 49 -14.28 13.80 -2.90
CA CYS A 49 -13.11 13.43 -3.69
C CYS A 49 -13.53 12.69 -4.98
N ARG A 50 -13.01 13.10 -6.14
CA ARG A 50 -13.39 12.57 -7.45
C ARG A 50 -12.19 11.94 -8.17
N ALA A 51 -12.41 10.89 -8.95
CA ALA A 51 -11.36 10.22 -9.73
C ALA A 51 -10.99 11.04 -10.98
N VAL A 52 -10.45 12.25 -10.77
CA VAL A 52 -10.09 13.24 -11.80
C VAL A 52 -8.71 13.85 -11.50
N GLY A 53 -8.18 14.65 -12.43
CA GLY A 53 -6.91 15.36 -12.23
C GLY A 53 -5.66 14.49 -12.24
N TYR A 54 -5.75 13.23 -12.65
CA TYR A 54 -4.60 12.34 -12.80
C TYR A 54 -4.76 11.42 -14.02
N GLN A 55 -3.64 10.84 -14.46
CA GLN A 55 -3.59 9.80 -15.48
C GLN A 55 -2.63 8.69 -15.02
N GLN A 56 -3.00 7.45 -15.28
CA GLN A 56 -2.14 6.28 -15.08
C GLN A 56 -1.78 5.71 -16.45
N SER A 57 -0.49 5.60 -16.74
CA SER A 57 0.01 5.06 -18.02
C SER A 57 1.41 4.52 -17.84
N LEU A 58 1.73 3.40 -18.49
CA LEU A 58 3.08 2.80 -18.50
C LEU A 58 3.70 2.67 -17.09
N LYS A 59 2.91 2.23 -16.10
CA LYS A 59 3.29 2.09 -14.68
C LYS A 59 3.57 3.41 -13.92
N ILE A 60 3.28 4.55 -14.53
CA ILE A 60 3.49 5.89 -13.98
C ILE A 60 2.14 6.50 -13.59
N ILE A 61 2.11 7.25 -12.50
CA ILE A 61 1.04 8.20 -12.19
C ILE A 61 1.49 9.58 -12.63
N SER A 62 0.64 10.30 -13.37
CA SER A 62 0.80 11.73 -13.65
C SER A 62 -0.36 12.49 -13.01
N LEU A 63 -0.06 13.50 -12.19
CA LEU A 63 -1.04 14.43 -11.62
C LEU A 63 -1.03 15.72 -12.44
N PHE A 64 -2.20 16.34 -12.59
CA PHE A 64 -2.39 17.60 -13.31
C PHE A 64 -3.09 18.64 -12.41
N PRO A 65 -2.40 19.15 -11.38
CA PRO A 65 -2.95 20.16 -10.48
C PRO A 65 -3.49 21.38 -11.25
N GLY A 66 -4.61 21.92 -10.77
CA GLY A 66 -5.25 23.09 -11.35
C GLY A 66 -5.96 22.92 -12.69
N LYS A 67 -5.94 21.72 -13.28
CA LYS A 67 -6.79 21.40 -14.44
C LYS A 67 -8.28 21.55 -14.12
N GLU A 68 -8.67 21.26 -12.88
CA GLU A 68 -10.05 21.36 -12.40
C GLU A 68 -10.40 22.74 -11.79
N GLY A 69 -9.51 23.73 -11.90
CA GLY A 69 -9.78 25.14 -11.60
C GLY A 69 -9.14 25.73 -10.34
N ALA A 70 -8.60 24.91 -9.42
CA ALA A 70 -7.91 25.41 -8.21
C ALA A 70 -6.40 25.57 -8.45
N LEU A 71 -5.80 26.72 -8.09
CA LEU A 71 -4.34 26.94 -8.27
C LEU A 71 -3.45 25.92 -7.54
N GLN A 72 -3.99 25.30 -6.50
CA GLN A 72 -3.36 24.22 -5.75
C GLN A 72 -4.40 23.12 -5.58
N SER A 73 -4.01 21.90 -5.93
CA SER A 73 -4.86 20.72 -5.85
C SER A 73 -4.48 19.87 -4.64
N MET A 74 -5.43 19.07 -4.16
CA MET A 74 -5.21 18.10 -3.09
C MET A 74 -5.61 16.71 -3.58
N TYR A 75 -4.67 15.77 -3.52
CA TYR A 75 -4.87 14.40 -3.98
C TYR A 75 -4.79 13.43 -2.81
N PHE A 76 -5.75 12.51 -2.76
CA PHE A 76 -5.76 11.38 -1.87
C PHE A 76 -5.24 10.15 -2.60
N PHE A 77 -4.26 9.47 -2.00
CA PHE A 77 -3.65 8.24 -2.52
C PHE A 77 -3.98 7.10 -1.58
N PHE A 78 -4.65 6.07 -2.07
CA PHE A 78 -4.90 4.84 -1.32
C PHE A 78 -4.03 3.72 -1.84
N ASN A 79 -3.25 3.13 -0.95
CA ASN A 79 -2.53 1.91 -1.23
C ASN A 79 -3.49 0.71 -1.16
N LYS A 80 -3.75 0.08 -2.31
CA LYS A 80 -4.63 -1.09 -2.44
C LYS A 80 -3.99 -2.37 -1.91
N LEU A 81 -2.66 -2.37 -1.72
CA LEU A 81 -1.89 -3.53 -1.30
C LEU A 81 -1.77 -3.59 0.23
N PRO A 82 -1.58 -4.79 0.80
CA PRO A 82 -1.24 -4.94 2.22
C PRO A 82 0.22 -4.57 2.54
N GLU A 83 1.10 -4.55 1.56
CA GLU A 83 2.49 -4.11 1.70
C GLU A 83 2.63 -2.59 1.59
N THR A 84 3.73 -2.03 2.11
CA THR A 84 4.07 -0.62 1.90
C THR A 84 4.47 -0.38 0.44
N VAL A 85 3.88 0.66 -0.15
CA VAL A 85 4.25 1.14 -1.49
C VAL A 85 5.01 2.45 -1.36
N SER A 86 6.14 2.55 -2.05
CA SER A 86 6.93 3.77 -2.18
C SER A 86 6.59 4.48 -3.48
N LEU A 87 6.40 5.79 -3.41
CA LEU A 87 6.23 6.70 -4.53
C LEU A 87 7.55 7.44 -4.75
N TYR A 88 8.17 7.27 -5.91
CA TYR A 88 9.35 8.06 -6.29
C TYR A 88 8.98 9.04 -7.38
N GLN A 89 9.25 10.31 -7.14
CA GLN A 89 8.97 11.37 -8.09
C GLN A 89 9.93 11.28 -9.27
N MET A 90 9.37 11.24 -10.48
CA MET A 90 10.14 11.40 -11.70
C MET A 90 10.43 12.88 -11.92
N ARG A 91 11.71 13.21 -12.07
CA ARG A 91 12.20 14.58 -12.21
C ARG A 91 12.75 14.79 -13.62
N GLU A 92 12.39 15.91 -14.23
CA GLU A 92 12.98 16.38 -15.49
C GLU A 92 14.19 17.28 -15.20
N LYS A 93 15.09 17.48 -16.17
CA LYS A 93 16.36 18.22 -15.94
C LYS A 93 16.15 19.64 -15.38
N ASN A 94 15.04 20.30 -15.70
CA ASN A 94 14.74 21.65 -15.20
C ASN A 94 14.09 21.67 -13.81
N SER A 95 13.88 20.51 -13.19
CA SER A 95 13.19 20.37 -11.91
C SER A 95 14.14 20.48 -10.71
N GLU A 96 15.42 20.83 -10.90
CA GLU A 96 16.45 20.87 -9.85
C GLU A 96 16.02 21.67 -8.61
N TYR A 97 15.27 22.76 -8.82
CA TYR A 97 14.75 23.64 -7.78
C TYR A 97 13.35 23.27 -7.25
N SER A 98 12.69 22.25 -7.81
CA SER A 98 11.39 21.77 -7.33
C SER A 98 11.55 20.89 -6.08
N THR A 99 10.58 21.00 -5.17
CA THR A 99 10.49 20.17 -3.96
C THR A 99 10.38 18.69 -4.32
N ARG A 100 11.09 17.83 -3.57
CA ARG A 100 11.02 16.38 -3.73
C ARG A 100 9.74 15.84 -3.08
N TYR A 101 8.99 15.03 -3.80
CA TYR A 101 7.73 14.44 -3.33
C TYR A 101 7.79 12.95 -3.02
N ASN A 102 8.99 12.36 -2.94
CA ASN A 102 9.15 10.95 -2.61
C ASN A 102 8.42 10.63 -1.30
N HIS A 103 7.68 9.52 -1.28
CA HIS A 103 6.80 9.19 -0.15
C HIS A 103 6.60 7.69 0.00
N THR A 104 6.14 7.27 1.18
CA THR A 104 5.80 5.87 1.44
C THR A 104 4.41 5.77 2.05
N ILE A 105 3.57 4.87 1.52
CA ILE A 105 2.20 4.66 1.97
C ILE A 105 2.08 3.24 2.51
N ARG A 106 1.76 3.10 3.79
CA ARG A 106 1.52 1.80 4.43
C ARG A 106 0.39 1.05 3.73
N GLY A 107 0.38 -0.27 3.90
CA GLY A 107 -0.66 -1.12 3.32
C GLY A 107 -2.07 -0.70 3.75
N ASN A 108 -3.02 -0.79 2.81
CA ASN A 108 -4.44 -0.44 3.02
C ASN A 108 -4.64 0.93 3.68
N SER A 109 -3.77 1.90 3.39
CA SER A 109 -3.79 3.23 4.02
C SER A 109 -3.89 4.34 2.98
N TRP A 110 -4.37 5.50 3.43
CA TRP A 110 -4.46 6.74 2.68
C TRP A 110 -3.30 7.67 3.02
N ALA A 111 -2.77 8.33 2.00
CA ALA A 111 -1.90 9.49 2.09
C ALA A 111 -2.52 10.66 1.35
N VAL A 112 -2.11 11.89 1.67
CA VAL A 112 -2.67 13.10 1.07
C VAL A 112 -1.56 14.06 0.68
N LEU A 113 -1.53 14.46 -0.59
CA LEU A 113 -0.59 15.43 -1.14
C LEU A 113 -1.33 16.72 -1.48
N ALA A 114 -0.82 17.85 -1.03
CA ALA A 114 -1.15 19.16 -1.58
C ALA A 114 -0.04 19.59 -2.55
N THR A 115 -0.40 20.02 -3.75
CA THR A 115 0.58 20.53 -4.72
C THR A 115 -0.04 21.51 -5.72
N GLY A 116 0.73 22.54 -6.06
CA GLY A 116 0.45 23.49 -7.15
C GLY A 116 1.43 23.34 -8.33
N GLU A 117 2.26 22.30 -8.34
CA GLU A 117 3.11 22.02 -9.50
C GLU A 117 2.25 21.63 -10.69
N PRO A 118 2.48 22.17 -11.90
CA PRO A 118 1.59 21.91 -13.04
C PRO A 118 1.59 20.44 -13.49
N LEU A 119 2.64 19.69 -13.15
CA LEU A 119 2.77 18.28 -13.48
C LEU A 119 3.64 17.57 -12.44
N VAL A 120 3.09 16.53 -11.82
CA VAL A 120 3.83 15.66 -10.89
C VAL A 120 3.75 14.22 -11.39
N LYS A 121 4.89 13.56 -11.54
CA LYS A 121 4.98 12.17 -12.02
C LYS A 121 5.56 11.27 -10.94
N PHE A 122 4.96 10.10 -10.71
CA PHE A 122 5.45 9.10 -9.77
C PHE A 122 5.63 7.73 -10.43
N ILE A 123 6.68 7.02 -10.04
CA ILE A 123 6.78 5.57 -10.15
C ILE A 123 6.48 4.93 -8.80
N CYS A 124 5.88 3.75 -8.82
CA CYS A 124 5.53 2.99 -7.62
C CYS A 124 6.48 1.81 -7.47
N THR A 125 6.92 1.55 -6.25
CA THR A 125 7.74 0.39 -5.95
C THR A 125 7.28 -0.31 -4.67
N LEU A 126 7.55 -1.61 -4.60
CA LEU A 126 7.42 -2.41 -3.39
C LEU A 126 8.79 -2.57 -2.75
N GLY A 127 8.91 -2.19 -1.49
CA GLY A 127 10.15 -2.33 -0.73
C GLY A 127 10.03 -3.33 0.41
N ASP A 128 10.90 -4.33 0.42
CA ASP A 128 11.17 -5.23 1.56
C ASP A 128 12.46 -4.85 2.31
N GLY A 129 13.07 -3.71 1.96
CA GLY A 129 14.34 -3.23 2.51
C GLY A 129 15.60 -3.77 1.82
N LYS A 130 15.50 -4.63 0.78
CA LYS A 130 16.67 -5.30 0.17
C LYS A 130 17.27 -4.62 -1.06
N SER A 131 16.53 -3.75 -1.76
CA SER A 131 17.06 -2.94 -2.86
C SER A 131 16.87 -1.46 -2.57
N SER A 132 17.77 -0.61 -3.07
CA SER A 132 17.78 0.83 -2.82
C SER A 132 16.50 1.55 -3.27
N TYR A 133 15.78 0.99 -4.24
CA TYR A 133 14.54 1.55 -4.79
C TYR A 133 13.34 0.59 -4.77
N GLY A 134 13.48 -0.63 -4.25
CA GLY A 134 12.41 -1.64 -4.30
C GLY A 134 12.17 -2.24 -5.70
N LYS A 135 11.14 -3.09 -5.81
CA LYS A 135 10.66 -3.66 -7.07
C LYS A 135 9.63 -2.72 -7.69
N ILE A 136 9.87 -2.25 -8.93
CA ILE A 136 8.89 -1.41 -9.66
C ILE A 136 7.61 -2.20 -9.91
N VAL A 137 6.47 -1.58 -9.59
CA VAL A 137 5.13 -2.13 -9.78
C VAL A 137 4.25 -1.17 -10.58
N ASP A 138 3.16 -1.68 -11.13
CA ASP A 138 2.20 -0.83 -11.83
C ASP A 138 1.42 0.03 -10.84
N CYS A 139 1.61 1.35 -10.92
CA CYS A 139 0.85 2.28 -10.10
C CYS A 139 -0.67 2.20 -10.32
N ALA A 140 -1.13 1.86 -11.52
CA ALA A 140 -2.56 1.71 -11.83
C ALA A 140 -3.20 0.61 -10.97
N GLU A 141 -2.46 -0.47 -10.79
CA GLU A 141 -2.92 -1.65 -10.06
C GLU A 141 -2.69 -1.55 -8.55
N THR A 142 -1.78 -0.69 -8.11
CA THR A 142 -1.38 -0.59 -6.69
C THR A 142 -1.96 0.61 -5.96
N ILE A 143 -2.13 1.75 -6.63
CA ILE A 143 -2.57 2.99 -6.01
C ILE A 143 -3.89 3.46 -6.63
N LYS A 144 -4.84 3.77 -5.76
CA LYS A 144 -6.11 4.41 -6.13
C LYS A 144 -6.03 5.90 -5.78
N ILE A 145 -6.40 6.78 -6.70
CA ILE A 145 -6.24 8.23 -6.53
C ILE A 145 -7.59 8.92 -6.70
N CYS A 146 -7.80 9.99 -5.95
CA CYS A 146 -8.83 10.97 -6.23
C CYS A 146 -8.34 12.38 -5.89
N GLU A 147 -8.90 13.38 -6.56
CA GLU A 147 -8.66 14.80 -6.32
C GLU A 147 -9.84 15.42 -5.57
N TYR A 148 -9.53 16.26 -4.60
CA TYR A 148 -10.48 17.16 -3.97
C TYR A 148 -10.33 18.54 -4.63
N VAL A 149 -11.25 18.87 -5.53
CA VAL A 149 -11.13 20.10 -6.35
C VAL A 149 -11.60 21.36 -5.61
N ASN A 150 -12.48 21.21 -4.62
CA ASN A 150 -13.07 22.30 -3.86
C ASN A 150 -12.30 22.54 -2.56
N VAL A 151 -11.05 22.98 -2.69
CA VAL A 151 -10.14 23.24 -1.58
C VAL A 151 -9.92 24.73 -1.36
N LYS A 152 -9.74 25.12 -0.10
CA LYS A 152 -9.40 26.49 0.27
C LYS A 152 -8.09 26.49 1.04
N PHE A 153 -6.99 26.81 0.36
CA PHE A 153 -5.70 26.97 1.00
C PHE A 153 -5.54 28.40 1.54
N GLY A 154 -5.52 28.55 2.87
CA GLY A 154 -5.04 29.77 3.50
C GLY A 154 -3.57 30.03 3.14
N LEU A 155 -3.10 31.29 3.28
CA LEU A 155 -1.73 31.66 2.91
C LEU A 155 -0.66 30.78 3.59
N ASN A 156 -0.91 30.37 4.84
CA ASN A 156 0.01 29.53 5.61
C ASN A 156 0.05 28.06 5.16
N ASN A 157 -0.92 27.63 4.35
CA ASN A 157 -1.05 26.24 3.87
C ASN A 157 -0.80 26.14 2.35
N LYS A 158 -0.29 27.22 1.73
CA LYS A 158 0.12 27.20 0.32
C LYS A 158 1.47 26.51 0.18
N GLY A 159 1.60 25.69 -0.86
CA GLY A 159 2.86 25.01 -1.18
C GLY A 159 2.66 23.56 -1.56
N ASN A 160 3.78 22.83 -1.64
CA ASN A 160 3.81 21.44 -2.05
C ASN A 160 4.29 20.55 -0.90
N PHE A 161 3.40 19.77 -0.30
CA PHE A 161 3.72 18.93 0.87
C PHE A 161 2.71 17.80 1.07
N TRP A 162 3.16 16.74 1.74
CA TRP A 162 2.29 15.69 2.23
C TRP A 162 1.59 16.15 3.50
N ILE A 163 0.27 16.17 3.48
CA ILE A 163 -0.57 16.48 4.65
C ILE A 163 -0.71 15.25 5.54
N VAL A 164 -0.80 14.08 4.92
CA VAL A 164 -1.03 12.80 5.59
C VAL A 164 -0.07 11.77 5.02
N ASP A 165 0.71 11.12 5.89
CA ASP A 165 1.65 10.10 5.47
C ASP A 165 0.98 8.75 5.19
N SER A 166 0.20 8.26 6.17
CA SER A 166 -0.51 6.98 6.10
C SER A 166 -1.57 6.89 7.20
N ASN A 167 -2.84 6.89 6.84
CA ASN A 167 -3.95 6.83 7.78
C ASN A 167 -5.14 6.01 7.23
N THR A 168 -6.15 5.78 8.06
CA THR A 168 -7.48 5.38 7.58
C THR A 168 -8.12 6.51 6.77
N ARG A 169 -9.16 6.20 6.00
CA ARG A 169 -9.93 7.15 5.19
C ARG A 169 -10.41 8.33 6.05
N ASN A 170 -11.08 8.01 7.16
CA ASN A 170 -11.63 9.03 8.05
C ASN A 170 -10.51 9.78 8.79
N GLY A 171 -9.43 9.10 9.19
CA GLY A 171 -8.28 9.77 9.81
C GLY A 171 -7.58 10.75 8.87
N ALA A 172 -7.43 10.39 7.58
CA ALA A 172 -6.87 11.28 6.56
C ALA A 172 -7.76 12.51 6.34
N VAL A 173 -9.08 12.33 6.21
CA VAL A 173 -10.04 13.43 6.09
C VAL A 173 -9.98 14.36 7.31
N ASN A 174 -9.99 13.80 8.52
CA ASN A 174 -9.95 14.59 9.75
C ASN A 174 -8.67 15.43 9.87
N GLN A 175 -7.52 14.90 9.43
CA GLN A 175 -6.28 15.67 9.40
C GLN A 175 -6.38 16.84 8.42
N VAL A 176 -6.90 16.62 7.21
CA VAL A 176 -7.09 17.71 6.24
C VAL A 176 -8.06 18.80 6.76
N VAL A 177 -9.13 18.39 7.44
CA VAL A 177 -10.06 19.33 8.12
C VAL A 177 -9.33 20.12 9.20
N HIS A 178 -8.50 19.45 10.02
CA HIS A 178 -7.71 20.10 11.07
C HIS A 178 -6.72 21.13 10.50
N TYR A 179 -6.15 20.86 9.32
CA TYR A 179 -5.34 21.84 8.57
C TYR A 179 -6.16 23.00 7.99
N GLY A 180 -7.49 22.92 7.99
CA GLY A 180 -8.39 23.96 7.50
C GLY A 180 -8.48 24.05 5.97
N ILE A 181 -8.14 22.98 5.25
CA ILE A 181 -8.10 22.96 3.77
C ILE A 181 -9.47 22.62 3.17
N ILE A 182 -10.24 21.77 3.84
CA ILE A 182 -11.63 21.42 3.51
C ILE A 182 -12.53 21.72 4.72
N PRO A 183 -13.81 22.04 4.51
CA PRO A 183 -14.74 22.22 5.62
C PRO A 183 -14.89 20.92 6.42
N GLY A 184 -15.01 21.04 7.75
CA GLY A 184 -15.44 19.93 8.59
C GLY A 184 -16.87 19.51 8.23
N VAL A 185 -17.12 18.21 8.28
CA VAL A 185 -18.46 17.62 8.15
C VAL A 185 -19.05 17.30 9.51
#